data_AF-A0A1N7BY34-F1
#
_entry.id   AF-A0A1N7BY34-F1
#
_cell.length_a   1.000
_cell.length_b   1.000
_cell.length_c   1.000
_cell.angle_alpha   90.00
_cell.angle_beta   90.00
_cell.angle_gamma   90.00
#
_symmetry.space_group_name_H-M   'P 1'
#
loop_
_entity.id
_entity.type
_entity.pdbx_description
1 polymer ?
#
loop_
_entity_poly.entity_id
_entity_poly.type
_entity_poly.pdbx_seq_one_letter_code
_entity_poly.pdbx_strand_id
1 'polypeptide(L)'
;MNRPVVSSSAARLPARSTRRTWAAALLGGLLAAAGLGTTLSATAAEPAAWPERPVKIVVPFPPGGAADVYARLVGQKLAEVTGNRQPIVIDNKPGAGGIIGTDVTAKSPADGSTFLMVTIGHAVNPFMYAKLPYDTRADFVPVGVVAEVPSVIVTGPALKDKSLKDLLAMARAKPDELQYASSGVGTTSHVGAALIESMTGVRMTHVPYKGAAPALQDVMADRVPLSVDIITSSLPLVTSGKLSAVAVTGAKRAPKLPNVPTVAEAGIPGYEFVSWYMLLAPAKTPRPVLEQVNAELRKVAGLPDFRTRIEDTGGQVITTTLPQANDYLNAEFTRWAKVVKERNIKAD
;
A
#
# COMPACT_ATOMS: atom_id res chain seq x y z
N MET A 1 49.70 89.22 18.21
CA MET A 1 50.49 90.15 17.36
C MET A 1 50.54 89.56 15.97
N ASN A 2 49.73 90.09 15.07
CA ASN A 2 49.56 89.60 13.70
C ASN A 2 50.02 90.73 12.77
N ARG A 3 51.05 90.50 11.95
CA ARG A 3 51.53 91.38 10.88
C ARG A 3 52.34 90.57 9.84
N PRO A 4 52.45 91.02 8.58
CA PRO A 4 51.78 90.31 7.49
C PRO A 4 52.62 90.22 6.17
N VAL A 5 52.01 89.63 5.13
CA VAL A 5 52.06 90.02 3.69
C VAL A 5 53.41 90.05 2.92
N VAL A 6 53.42 89.34 1.78
CA VAL A 6 54.06 89.70 0.48
C VAL A 6 53.21 89.00 -0.62
N SER A 7 52.22 89.59 -1.31
CA SER A 7 52.23 90.56 -2.46
C SER A 7 53.29 90.24 -3.53
N SER A 8 52.99 89.92 -4.79
CA SER A 8 52.50 90.90 -5.80
C SER A 8 52.51 90.32 -7.23
N SER A 9 51.49 90.69 -8.04
CA SER A 9 51.53 90.98 -9.51
C SER A 9 51.75 89.82 -10.49
N ALA A 10 51.17 89.71 -11.70
CA ALA A 10 50.40 90.57 -12.62
C ALA A 10 49.44 89.61 -13.42
N ALA A 11 48.40 89.98 -14.17
CA ALA A 11 48.29 90.96 -15.24
C ALA A 11 46.80 91.14 -15.64
N ARG A 12 46.50 92.24 -16.34
CA ARG A 12 45.16 92.71 -16.75
C ARG A 12 44.83 92.39 -18.22
N LEU A 13 43.53 92.59 -18.53
CA LEU A 13 42.89 93.04 -19.79
C LEU A 13 41.94 91.99 -20.46
N PRO A 14 40.97 92.38 -21.32
CA PRO A 14 39.61 92.78 -20.90
C PRO A 14 38.47 92.14 -21.73
N ALA A 15 37.24 92.49 -21.34
CA ALA A 15 35.92 92.31 -21.96
C ALA A 15 35.78 91.94 -23.46
N ARG A 16 34.81 91.06 -23.78
CA ARG A 16 33.59 91.41 -24.56
C ARG A 16 32.63 90.21 -24.73
N SER A 17 31.32 90.53 -24.63
CA SER A 17 30.09 89.95 -25.25
C SER A 17 30.12 88.50 -25.76
N THR A 18 29.06 87.69 -25.63
CA THR A 18 27.72 87.97 -26.20
C THR A 18 26.70 86.96 -25.66
N ARG A 19 25.48 87.45 -25.38
CA ARG A 19 24.27 86.66 -25.16
C ARG A 19 23.94 85.82 -26.40
N ARG A 20 23.55 84.55 -26.23
CA ARG A 20 22.30 83.96 -26.80
C ARG A 20 22.23 82.43 -26.65
N THR A 21 21.27 82.02 -25.81
CA THR A 21 20.27 80.97 -26.07
C THR A 21 20.74 79.63 -26.65
N TRP A 22 20.94 78.65 -25.78
CA TRP A 22 20.78 77.21 -26.09
C TRP A 22 20.07 76.49 -24.94
N ALA A 23 18.87 76.97 -24.59
CA ALA A 23 17.93 76.24 -23.74
C ALA A 23 17.03 75.38 -24.64
N ALA A 24 17.58 74.29 -25.20
CA ALA A 24 16.82 73.27 -25.93
C ALA A 24 17.68 72.02 -26.21
N ALA A 25 18.15 71.32 -25.17
CA ALA A 25 18.76 69.98 -25.34
C ALA A 25 18.82 69.18 -24.01
N LEU A 26 17.79 69.23 -23.16
CA LEU A 26 17.74 68.48 -21.89
C LEU A 26 16.46 67.63 -21.78
N LEU A 27 16.14 66.85 -22.81
CA LEU A 27 14.98 65.93 -22.78
C LEU A 27 15.15 64.66 -23.65
N GLY A 28 16.38 64.18 -23.84
CA GLY A 28 16.65 63.03 -24.73
C GLY A 28 17.81 62.11 -24.34
N GLY A 29 18.21 62.06 -23.06
CA GLY A 29 19.44 61.34 -22.65
C GLY A 29 19.40 60.70 -21.27
N LEU A 30 18.24 60.25 -20.79
CA LEU A 30 18.10 59.64 -19.46
C LEU A 30 17.12 58.45 -19.44
N LEU A 31 17.15 57.64 -20.52
CA LEU A 31 16.31 56.43 -20.65
C LEU A 31 17.08 55.18 -21.16
N ALA A 32 18.42 55.19 -21.11
CA ALA A 32 19.24 54.12 -21.71
C ALA A 32 20.36 53.58 -20.79
N ALA A 33 20.10 53.39 -19.49
CA ALA A 33 21.06 52.72 -18.60
C ALA A 33 20.42 51.96 -17.41
N ALA A 34 19.15 51.55 -17.51
CA ALA A 34 18.45 50.73 -16.49
C ALA A 34 18.04 49.34 -17.03
N GLY A 35 18.85 48.77 -17.93
CA GLY A 35 18.52 47.57 -18.70
C GLY A 35 19.59 46.48 -18.63
N LEU A 36 20.14 46.19 -17.45
CA LEU A 36 20.84 44.93 -17.17
C LEU A 36 20.05 44.22 -16.06
N GLY A 37 18.79 43.94 -16.37
CA GLY A 37 17.98 43.03 -15.57
C GLY A 37 18.62 41.66 -15.67
N THR A 38 19.22 41.22 -14.57
CA THR A 38 19.61 39.83 -14.34
C THR A 38 18.38 38.98 -14.57
N THR A 39 18.29 38.34 -15.74
CA THR A 39 17.38 37.22 -15.97
C THR A 39 17.85 36.11 -15.04
N LEU A 40 17.36 36.12 -13.80
CA LEU A 40 17.36 34.95 -12.95
C LEU A 40 16.46 33.95 -13.67
N SER A 41 17.07 33.16 -14.56
CA SER A 41 16.46 31.93 -15.05
C SER A 41 16.12 31.14 -13.80
N ALA A 42 14.85 31.12 -13.43
CA ALA A 42 14.32 30.17 -12.48
C ALA A 42 14.56 28.80 -13.13
N THR A 43 15.72 28.20 -12.83
CA THR A 43 15.95 26.79 -13.07
C THR A 43 14.83 26.10 -12.31
N ALA A 44 13.81 25.61 -13.03
CA ALA A 44 12.84 24.71 -12.47
C ALA A 44 13.66 23.58 -11.86
N ALA A 45 13.78 23.57 -10.53
CA ALA A 45 14.46 22.49 -9.83
C ALA A 45 13.70 21.24 -10.24
N GLU A 46 14.37 20.31 -10.93
CA GLU A 46 13.77 19.02 -11.20
C GLU A 46 13.30 18.45 -9.85
N PRO A 47 12.05 17.96 -9.76
CA PRO A 47 11.58 17.38 -8.53
C PRO A 47 12.57 16.31 -8.10
N ALA A 48 13.07 16.43 -6.86
CA ALA A 48 14.08 15.52 -6.34
C ALA A 48 13.61 14.07 -6.51
N ALA A 49 14.52 13.22 -6.97
CA ALA A 49 14.21 11.84 -7.29
C ALA A 49 14.06 11.03 -5.99
N TRP A 50 12.90 10.41 -5.81
CA TRP A 50 12.65 9.49 -4.72
C TRP A 50 13.45 8.19 -4.89
N PRO A 51 13.94 7.56 -3.80
CA PRO A 51 13.92 8.05 -2.41
C PRO A 51 15.12 8.94 -2.06
N GLU A 52 14.86 10.00 -1.27
CA GLU A 52 15.91 10.90 -0.75
C GLU A 52 16.49 10.45 0.61
N ARG A 53 15.80 9.56 1.32
CA ARG A 53 16.18 9.01 2.62
C ARG A 53 15.72 7.55 2.74
N PRO A 54 16.20 6.79 3.73
CA PRO A 54 15.73 5.43 3.98
C PRO A 54 14.20 5.34 4.00
N VAL A 55 13.66 4.37 3.28
CA VAL A 55 12.21 4.13 3.18
C VAL A 55 11.85 2.97 4.10
N LYS A 56 10.72 3.09 4.78
CA LYS A 56 10.12 2.05 5.60
C LYS A 56 8.79 1.61 4.98
N ILE A 57 8.63 0.31 4.76
CA ILE A 57 7.34 -0.31 4.46
C ILE A 57 6.89 -1.03 5.73
N VAL A 58 5.88 -0.49 6.39
CA VAL A 58 5.26 -1.11 7.56
C VAL A 58 4.38 -2.26 7.08
N VAL A 59 4.51 -3.41 7.74
CA VAL A 59 3.66 -4.59 7.51
C VAL A 59 2.92 -4.88 8.81
N PRO A 60 1.59 -4.79 8.85
CA PRO A 60 0.82 -4.91 10.09
C PRO A 60 0.61 -6.38 10.54
N PHE A 61 1.47 -7.29 10.09
CA PHE A 61 1.39 -8.73 10.31
C PHE A 61 2.76 -9.32 10.65
N PRO A 62 2.81 -10.52 11.30
CA PRO A 62 4.08 -11.16 11.64
C PRO A 62 4.91 -11.49 10.39
N PRO A 63 6.25 -11.60 10.54
CA PRO A 63 7.13 -12.07 9.47
C PRO A 63 6.74 -13.44 8.91
N GLY A 64 7.02 -13.67 7.63
CA GLY A 64 6.78 -14.96 6.96
C GLY A 64 5.34 -15.18 6.47
N GLY A 65 4.39 -14.30 6.84
CA GLY A 65 3.07 -14.25 6.21
C GLY A 65 3.11 -13.63 4.81
N ALA A 66 2.04 -13.80 4.04
CA ALA A 66 2.00 -13.32 2.65
C ALA A 66 2.24 -11.81 2.49
N ALA A 67 1.67 -10.97 3.36
CA ALA A 67 1.90 -9.52 3.34
C ALA A 67 3.39 -9.15 3.54
N ASP A 68 4.09 -9.88 4.41
CA ASP A 68 5.53 -9.70 4.64
C ASP A 68 6.34 -10.15 3.42
N VAL A 69 6.02 -11.30 2.84
CA VAL A 69 6.67 -11.81 1.63
C VAL A 69 6.53 -10.82 0.47
N TYR A 70 5.33 -10.28 0.24
CA TYR A 70 5.12 -9.30 -0.83
C TYR A 70 5.74 -7.95 -0.52
N ALA A 71 5.72 -7.48 0.73
CA ALA A 71 6.41 -6.26 1.11
C ALA A 71 7.92 -6.37 0.89
N ARG A 72 8.54 -7.50 1.26
CA ARG A 72 9.97 -7.77 1.01
C ARG A 72 10.29 -7.82 -0.47
N LEU A 73 9.47 -8.51 -1.27
CA LEU A 73 9.66 -8.59 -2.71
C LEU A 73 9.53 -7.20 -3.37
N VAL A 74 8.49 -6.44 -3.03
CA VAL A 74 8.29 -5.06 -3.51
C VAL A 74 9.44 -4.17 -3.08
N GLY A 75 9.83 -4.20 -1.80
CA GLY A 75 10.91 -3.36 -1.28
C GLY A 75 12.24 -3.65 -1.96
N GLN A 76 12.58 -4.94 -2.15
CA GLN A 76 13.78 -5.34 -2.90
C GLN A 76 13.72 -4.80 -4.34
N LYS A 77 12.62 -5.02 -5.06
CA LYS A 77 12.51 -4.61 -6.46
C LYS A 77 12.45 -3.09 -6.63
N LEU A 78 11.81 -2.37 -5.71
CA LEU A 78 11.84 -0.91 -5.68
C LEU A 78 13.26 -0.38 -5.47
N ALA A 79 14.04 -1.00 -4.57
CA ALA A 79 15.44 -0.62 -4.37
C ALA A 79 16.25 -0.85 -5.66
N GLU A 80 16.08 -1.99 -6.34
CA GLU A 80 16.73 -2.27 -7.62
C GLU A 80 16.38 -1.24 -8.70
N VAL A 81 15.09 -0.98 -8.97
CA VAL A 81 14.68 -0.07 -10.07
C VAL A 81 14.99 1.40 -9.79
N THR A 82 15.12 1.79 -8.52
CA THR A 82 15.56 3.14 -8.14
C THR A 82 17.08 3.29 -8.14
N GLY A 83 17.84 2.22 -8.42
CA GLY A 83 19.30 2.22 -8.46
C GLY A 83 19.96 2.16 -7.08
N ASN A 84 19.29 1.55 -6.10
CA ASN A 84 19.73 1.42 -4.71
C ASN A 84 20.10 2.74 -4.04
N ARG A 85 19.40 3.84 -4.42
CA ARG A 85 19.65 5.18 -3.88
C ARG A 85 19.55 5.25 -2.36
N GLN A 86 18.56 4.56 -1.80
CA GLN A 86 18.34 4.46 -0.35
C GLN A 86 17.85 3.06 0.00
N PRO A 87 18.12 2.58 1.23
CA PRO A 87 17.58 1.30 1.68
C PRO A 87 16.05 1.38 1.82
N ILE A 88 15.37 0.28 1.45
CA ILE A 88 13.95 0.08 1.70
C ILE A 88 13.82 -1.05 2.73
N VAL A 89 13.36 -0.71 3.93
CA VAL A 89 13.33 -1.61 5.09
C VAL A 89 11.89 -2.02 5.37
N ILE A 90 11.69 -3.31 5.67
CA ILE A 90 10.40 -3.85 6.06
C ILE A 90 10.29 -3.87 7.59
N ASP A 91 9.28 -3.21 8.13
CA ASP A 91 9.02 -3.10 9.57
C ASP A 91 7.71 -3.80 9.94
N ASN A 92 7.80 -5.02 10.50
CA ASN A 92 6.63 -5.78 10.92
C ASN A 92 6.08 -5.24 12.26
N LYS A 93 4.83 -4.78 12.27
CA LYS A 93 4.09 -4.27 13.44
C LYS A 93 2.77 -5.03 13.64
N PRO A 94 2.81 -6.31 14.05
CA PRO A 94 1.62 -7.14 14.17
C PRO A 94 0.71 -6.75 15.34
N GLY A 95 -0.57 -7.12 15.23
CA GLY A 95 -1.53 -7.11 16.34
C GLY A 95 -2.89 -6.54 15.96
N ALA A 96 -3.94 -6.98 16.68
CA ALA A 96 -5.33 -6.55 16.50
C ALA A 96 -5.81 -6.54 15.03
N GLY A 97 -5.63 -7.66 14.31
CA GLY A 97 -6.04 -7.77 12.89
C GLY A 97 -5.31 -6.78 11.94
N GLY A 98 -4.18 -6.22 12.39
CA GLY A 98 -3.39 -5.24 11.65
C GLY A 98 -3.65 -3.77 12.02
N ILE A 99 -4.52 -3.52 13.00
CA ILE A 99 -4.83 -2.16 13.47
C ILE A 99 -3.58 -1.46 14.01
N ILE A 100 -2.70 -2.14 14.75
CA ILE A 100 -1.53 -1.52 15.40
C ILE A 100 -0.56 -0.94 14.37
N GLY A 101 -0.13 -1.74 13.38
CA GLY A 101 0.79 -1.28 12.35
C GLY A 101 0.17 -0.22 11.43
N THR A 102 -1.13 -0.31 11.18
CA THR A 102 -1.86 0.69 10.40
C THR A 102 -1.91 2.03 11.13
N ASP A 103 -2.25 2.04 12.42
CA ASP A 103 -2.30 3.26 13.25
C ASP A 103 -0.95 3.99 13.31
N VAL A 104 0.13 3.23 13.54
CA VAL A 104 1.50 3.78 13.55
C VAL A 104 1.84 4.44 12.21
N THR A 105 1.35 3.88 11.10
CA THR A 105 1.63 4.42 9.76
C THR A 105 0.77 5.64 9.45
N ALA A 106 -0.50 5.66 9.83
CA ALA A 106 -1.38 6.83 9.70
C ALA A 106 -0.76 8.09 10.34
N LYS A 107 -0.06 7.90 11.47
CA LYS A 107 0.59 8.95 12.26
C LYS A 107 2.05 9.22 11.87
N SER A 108 2.59 8.53 10.86
CA SER A 108 3.97 8.70 10.42
C SER A 108 4.14 9.98 9.56
N PRO A 109 5.37 10.51 9.42
CA PRO A 109 5.65 11.62 8.52
C PRO A 109 5.18 11.33 7.09
N ALA A 110 4.46 12.27 6.51
CA ALA A 110 3.91 12.16 5.15
C ALA A 110 4.92 12.70 4.12
N ASP A 111 6.17 12.27 4.22
CA ASP A 111 7.31 12.85 3.50
C ASP A 111 7.88 11.91 2.43
N GLY A 112 7.17 10.81 2.14
CA GLY A 112 7.59 9.77 1.20
C GLY A 112 8.53 8.71 1.78
N SER A 113 8.86 8.74 3.07
CA SER A 113 9.75 7.76 3.70
C SER A 113 9.03 6.60 4.39
N THR A 114 7.71 6.68 4.55
CA THR A 114 6.93 5.62 5.20
C THR A 114 5.73 5.23 4.35
N PHE A 115 5.56 3.93 4.14
CA PHE A 115 4.43 3.32 3.46
C PHE A 115 3.88 2.16 4.30
N LEU A 116 2.68 1.72 3.97
CA LEU A 116 2.00 0.60 4.59
C LEU A 116 1.64 -0.44 3.54
N MET A 117 2.04 -1.69 3.75
CA MET A 117 1.52 -2.82 2.97
C MET A 117 0.25 -3.34 3.65
N VAL A 118 -0.91 -3.08 3.05
CA VAL A 118 -2.20 -3.55 3.56
C VAL A 118 -2.73 -4.75 2.80
N THR A 119 -3.72 -5.39 3.40
CA THR A 119 -4.57 -6.41 2.78
C THR A 119 -6.03 -5.96 2.80
N ILE A 120 -6.92 -6.85 2.38
CA ILE A 120 -8.38 -6.66 2.38
C ILE A 120 -8.96 -6.15 3.70
N GLY A 121 -8.34 -6.45 4.84
CA GLY A 121 -8.77 -5.95 6.14
C GLY A 121 -8.85 -4.43 6.20
N HIS A 122 -8.05 -3.71 5.41
CA HIS A 122 -8.14 -2.26 5.32
C HIS A 122 -9.49 -1.77 4.75
N ALA A 123 -10.09 -2.52 3.81
CA ALA A 123 -11.41 -2.19 3.29
C ALA A 123 -12.57 -2.72 4.14
N VAL A 124 -12.31 -3.75 4.96
CA VAL A 124 -13.34 -4.43 5.75
C VAL A 124 -13.51 -3.83 7.15
N ASN A 125 -12.39 -3.52 7.82
CA ASN A 125 -12.36 -3.12 9.22
C ASN A 125 -13.29 -1.93 9.58
N PRO A 126 -13.49 -0.89 8.74
CA PRO A 126 -14.42 0.20 9.06
C PRO A 126 -15.86 -0.23 9.27
N PHE A 127 -16.24 -1.38 8.73
CA PHE A 127 -17.61 -1.91 8.82
C PHE A 127 -17.75 -2.94 9.94
N MET A 128 -16.64 -3.56 10.36
CA MET A 128 -16.64 -4.56 11.42
C MET A 128 -16.37 -3.97 12.81
N TYR A 129 -15.48 -2.98 12.91
CA TYR A 129 -15.12 -2.35 14.17
C TYR A 129 -15.98 -1.11 14.43
N ALA A 130 -16.54 -1.00 15.63
CA ALA A 130 -17.30 0.18 16.04
C ALA A 130 -16.44 1.45 16.08
N LYS A 131 -15.14 1.31 16.36
CA LYS A 131 -14.17 2.41 16.39
C LYS A 131 -12.79 1.91 15.99
N LEU A 132 -12.16 2.64 15.08
CA LEU A 132 -10.74 2.49 14.74
C LEU A 132 -9.94 3.70 15.25
N PRO A 133 -8.64 3.53 15.56
CA PRO A 133 -7.78 4.64 15.98
C PRO A 133 -7.30 5.53 14.81
N TYR A 134 -7.71 5.21 13.58
CA TYR A 134 -7.44 5.91 12.32
C TYR A 134 -8.66 5.81 11.40
N ASP A 135 -8.71 6.66 10.38
CA ASP A 135 -9.68 6.58 9.29
C ASP A 135 -9.04 5.92 8.07
N THR A 136 -9.56 4.76 7.64
CA THR A 136 -9.01 4.02 6.49
C THR A 136 -9.08 4.77 5.17
N ARG A 137 -9.96 5.77 5.04
CA ARG A 137 -10.10 6.58 3.83
C ARG A 137 -9.34 7.89 3.94
N ALA A 138 -9.50 8.59 5.06
CA ALA A 138 -8.99 9.95 5.21
C ALA A 138 -7.51 10.01 5.60
N ASP A 139 -6.96 8.99 6.26
CA ASP A 139 -5.57 9.00 6.73
C ASP A 139 -4.58 8.38 5.74
N PHE A 140 -5.04 7.86 4.59
CA PHE A 140 -4.21 7.17 3.63
C PHE A 140 -4.49 7.56 2.17
N VAL A 141 -3.46 7.46 1.33
CA VAL A 141 -3.57 7.50 -0.13
C VAL A 141 -3.14 6.16 -0.73
N PRO A 142 -3.96 5.53 -1.60
CA PRO A 142 -3.56 4.36 -2.37
C PRO A 142 -2.44 4.69 -3.36
N VAL A 143 -1.30 4.04 -3.21
CA VAL A 143 -0.15 4.20 -4.13
C VAL A 143 -0.23 3.20 -5.27
N GLY A 144 -0.66 1.97 -4.99
CA GLY A 144 -0.85 0.95 -6.02
C GLY A 144 -1.24 -0.41 -5.47
N VAL A 145 -2.05 -1.14 -6.24
CA VAL A 145 -2.30 -2.57 -5.98
C VAL A 145 -1.13 -3.36 -6.56
N VAL A 146 -0.60 -4.27 -5.76
CA VAL A 146 0.61 -5.04 -6.08
C VAL A 146 0.24 -6.41 -6.64
N ALA A 147 -0.67 -7.11 -5.96
CA ALA A 147 -1.06 -8.45 -6.32
C ALA A 147 -2.45 -8.79 -5.78
N GLU A 148 -3.12 -9.70 -6.48
CA GLU A 148 -4.27 -10.45 -6.00
C GLU A 148 -3.87 -11.91 -5.85
N VAL A 149 -4.27 -12.55 -4.76
CA VAL A 149 -3.79 -13.90 -4.42
C VAL A 149 -4.95 -14.69 -3.83
N PRO A 150 -5.24 -15.89 -4.35
CA PRO A 150 -6.29 -16.72 -3.81
C PRO A 150 -5.89 -17.25 -2.42
N SER A 151 -6.92 -17.60 -1.66
CA SER A 151 -6.79 -18.43 -0.47
C SER A 151 -7.07 -19.89 -0.83
N VAL A 152 -6.72 -20.79 0.09
CA VAL A 152 -7.02 -22.20 0.06
C VAL A 152 -7.72 -22.56 1.36
N ILE A 153 -8.81 -23.30 1.26
CA ILE A 153 -9.42 -23.95 2.40
C ILE A 153 -8.54 -25.16 2.71
N VAL A 154 -7.90 -25.15 3.87
CA VAL A 154 -7.03 -26.22 4.35
C VAL A 154 -7.60 -26.88 5.59
N THR A 155 -7.37 -28.18 5.73
CA THR A 155 -7.79 -28.97 6.89
C THR A 155 -6.60 -29.64 7.58
N GLY A 156 -6.79 -29.97 8.85
CA GLY A 156 -5.89 -30.81 9.61
C GLY A 156 -5.98 -32.30 9.21
N PRO A 157 -5.02 -33.13 9.67
CA PRO A 157 -4.96 -34.56 9.35
C PRO A 157 -6.24 -35.35 9.60
N ALA A 158 -7.02 -35.02 10.65
CA ALA A 158 -8.27 -35.71 10.97
C ALA A 158 -9.35 -35.56 9.88
N LEU A 159 -9.26 -34.53 9.05
CA LEU A 159 -10.20 -34.24 7.96
C LEU A 159 -9.51 -34.29 6.58
N LYS A 160 -8.39 -35.00 6.45
CA LYS A 160 -7.56 -34.99 5.24
C LYS A 160 -8.26 -35.41 3.95
N ASP A 161 -9.30 -36.25 4.05
CA ASP A 161 -10.06 -36.80 2.92
C ASP A 161 -11.44 -36.13 2.75
N LYS A 162 -11.71 -35.04 3.48
CA LYS A 162 -13.00 -34.33 3.42
C LYS A 162 -13.03 -33.33 2.28
N SER A 163 -14.13 -33.36 1.53
CA SER A 163 -14.44 -32.36 0.51
C SER A 163 -15.09 -31.12 1.13
N LEU A 164 -15.17 -30.03 0.37
CA LEU A 164 -15.90 -28.83 0.81
C LEU A 164 -17.37 -29.17 1.14
N LYS A 165 -18.00 -30.03 0.34
CA LYS A 165 -19.37 -30.50 0.57
C LYS A 165 -19.51 -31.20 1.92
N ASP A 166 -18.54 -32.00 2.32
CA ASP A 166 -18.55 -32.69 3.62
C ASP A 166 -18.43 -31.67 4.77
N LEU A 167 -17.53 -30.70 4.65
CA LEU A 167 -17.36 -29.64 5.64
C LEU A 167 -18.64 -28.81 5.80
N LEU A 168 -19.29 -28.44 4.68
CA LEU A 168 -20.56 -27.74 4.69
C LEU A 168 -21.68 -28.60 5.31
N ALA A 169 -21.72 -29.90 5.04
CA ALA A 169 -22.68 -30.80 5.65
C ALA A 169 -22.48 -30.93 7.17
N MET A 170 -21.22 -31.00 7.64
CA MET A 170 -20.88 -30.98 9.07
C MET A 170 -21.37 -29.70 9.75
N ALA A 171 -21.10 -28.53 9.16
CA ALA A 171 -21.53 -27.24 9.69
C ALA A 171 -23.06 -27.07 9.68
N ARG A 172 -23.78 -27.65 8.70
CA ARG A 172 -25.25 -27.65 8.68
C ARG A 172 -25.86 -28.56 9.73
N ALA A 173 -25.29 -29.76 9.90
CA ALA A 173 -25.81 -30.75 10.85
C ALA A 173 -25.70 -30.24 12.29
N LYS A 174 -24.64 -29.49 12.59
CA LYS A 174 -24.36 -28.96 13.91
C LYS A 174 -23.82 -27.53 13.83
N PRO A 175 -24.72 -26.54 13.73
CA PRO A 175 -24.33 -25.13 13.68
C PRO A 175 -23.42 -24.77 14.85
N ASP A 176 -22.41 -23.95 14.59
CA ASP A 176 -21.44 -23.43 15.57
C ASP A 176 -20.45 -24.49 16.14
N GLU A 177 -20.59 -25.79 15.83
CA GLU A 177 -19.62 -26.82 16.28
C GLU A 177 -18.36 -26.88 15.42
N LEU A 178 -18.48 -26.72 14.09
CA LEU A 178 -17.31 -26.70 13.22
C LEU A 178 -16.56 -25.38 13.41
N GLN A 179 -15.31 -25.47 13.84
CA GLN A 179 -14.45 -24.30 14.04
C GLN A 179 -13.57 -24.04 12.83
N TYR A 180 -13.18 -22.78 12.63
CA TYR A 180 -12.13 -22.41 11.68
C TYR A 180 -11.13 -21.44 12.29
N ALA A 181 -9.86 -21.66 11.99
CA ALA A 181 -8.77 -20.78 12.41
C ALA A 181 -8.65 -19.61 11.44
N SER A 182 -8.20 -18.47 11.95
CA SER A 182 -7.87 -17.31 11.12
C SER A 182 -6.63 -16.61 11.62
N SER A 183 -6.05 -15.76 10.78
CA SER A 183 -4.97 -14.85 11.16
C SER A 183 -5.42 -13.68 12.06
N GLY A 184 -6.68 -13.65 12.48
CA GLY A 184 -7.28 -12.62 13.31
C GLY A 184 -8.57 -12.06 12.71
N VAL A 185 -9.30 -11.30 13.51
CA VAL A 185 -10.52 -10.60 13.10
C VAL A 185 -10.23 -9.62 11.96
N GLY A 186 -11.10 -9.60 10.94
CA GLY A 186 -10.99 -8.69 9.79
C GLY A 186 -9.89 -9.06 8.79
N THR A 187 -9.12 -10.12 9.05
CA THR A 187 -8.11 -10.61 8.11
C THR A 187 -8.74 -11.38 6.96
N THR A 188 -7.98 -11.56 5.87
CA THR A 188 -8.38 -12.37 4.72
C THR A 188 -9.01 -13.71 5.12
N SER A 189 -8.45 -14.39 6.12
CA SER A 189 -8.94 -15.69 6.57
C SER A 189 -10.34 -15.63 7.17
N HIS A 190 -10.59 -14.65 8.04
CA HIS A 190 -11.94 -14.44 8.60
C HIS A 190 -12.91 -14.07 7.48
N VAL A 191 -12.54 -13.12 6.66
CA VAL A 191 -13.40 -12.57 5.62
C VAL A 191 -13.77 -13.62 4.55
N GLY A 192 -12.82 -14.46 4.14
CA GLY A 192 -13.08 -15.56 3.22
C GLY A 192 -14.03 -16.62 3.80
N ALA A 193 -13.83 -17.01 5.07
CA ALA A 193 -14.74 -17.93 5.74
C ALA A 193 -16.15 -17.35 5.89
N ALA A 194 -16.26 -16.08 6.29
CA ALA A 194 -17.54 -15.39 6.43
C ALA A 194 -18.30 -15.28 5.09
N LEU A 195 -17.59 -15.15 3.97
CA LEU A 195 -18.21 -15.19 2.65
C LEU A 195 -18.77 -16.58 2.31
N ILE A 196 -18.09 -17.66 2.72
CA ILE A 196 -18.61 -19.03 2.56
C ILE A 196 -19.90 -19.21 3.38
N GLU A 197 -19.88 -18.80 4.66
CA GLU A 197 -21.06 -18.84 5.55
C GLU A 197 -22.22 -18.04 4.95
N SER A 198 -21.94 -16.83 4.47
CA SER A 198 -22.86 -15.95 3.77
C SER A 198 -23.54 -16.62 2.57
N MET A 199 -22.76 -17.23 1.67
CA MET A 199 -23.31 -17.81 0.44
C MET A 199 -24.02 -19.13 0.65
N THR A 200 -23.75 -19.83 1.76
CA THR A 200 -24.29 -21.18 2.01
C THR A 200 -25.31 -21.25 3.15
N GLY A 201 -25.33 -20.24 4.03
CA GLY A 201 -26.16 -20.21 5.24
C GLY A 201 -25.67 -21.15 6.36
N VAL A 202 -24.46 -21.71 6.26
CA VAL A 202 -23.87 -22.49 7.37
C VAL A 202 -23.34 -21.54 8.45
N ARG A 203 -23.14 -22.07 9.66
CA ARG A 203 -22.52 -21.32 10.77
C ARG A 203 -21.39 -22.12 11.37
N MET A 204 -20.23 -21.49 11.47
CA MET A 204 -18.99 -22.02 12.00
C MET A 204 -18.46 -21.10 13.11
N THR A 205 -17.76 -21.67 14.08
CA THR A 205 -17.14 -20.88 15.14
C THR A 205 -15.77 -20.35 14.70
N HIS A 206 -15.60 -19.03 14.73
CA HIS A 206 -14.36 -18.36 14.40
C HIS A 206 -13.35 -18.45 15.57
N VAL A 207 -12.13 -18.91 15.28
CA VAL A 207 -11.02 -18.93 16.25
C VAL A 207 -9.90 -17.99 15.76
N PRO A 208 -9.81 -16.75 16.29
CA PRO A 208 -8.81 -15.78 15.85
C PRO A 208 -7.44 -16.02 16.50
N TYR A 209 -6.38 -15.98 15.69
CA TYR A 209 -4.99 -16.01 16.13
C TYR A 209 -4.26 -14.70 15.83
N LYS A 210 -3.03 -14.55 16.33
CA LYS A 210 -2.15 -13.41 16.05
C LYS A 210 -1.35 -13.59 14.73
N GLY A 211 -2.00 -14.11 13.68
CA GLY A 211 -1.40 -14.37 12.36
C GLY A 211 -1.53 -15.81 11.87
N ALA A 212 -1.14 -16.06 10.62
CA ALA A 212 -1.32 -17.36 9.95
C ALA A 212 -0.48 -18.48 10.58
N ALA A 213 0.76 -18.20 10.99
CA ALA A 213 1.65 -19.21 11.53
C ALA A 213 1.08 -19.97 12.76
N PRO A 214 0.64 -19.29 13.84
CA PRO A 214 0.01 -19.98 14.96
C PRO A 214 -1.34 -20.62 14.60
N ALA A 215 -2.12 -20.01 13.69
CA ALA A 215 -3.38 -20.61 13.21
C ALA A 215 -3.15 -21.95 12.51
N LEU A 216 -2.21 -22.00 11.55
CA LEU A 216 -1.89 -23.21 10.79
C LEU A 216 -1.22 -24.27 11.66
N GLN A 217 -0.47 -23.89 12.70
CA GLN A 217 0.05 -24.84 13.70
C GLN A 217 -1.06 -25.61 14.40
N ASP A 218 -2.11 -24.91 14.83
CA ASP A 218 -3.24 -25.55 15.50
C ASP A 218 -4.13 -26.34 14.53
N VAL A 219 -4.19 -25.96 13.25
CA VAL A 219 -4.82 -26.80 12.21
C VAL A 219 -4.02 -28.07 11.95
N MET A 220 -2.69 -27.98 11.82
CA MET A 220 -1.82 -29.16 11.66
C MET A 220 -1.91 -30.11 12.86
N ALA A 221 -2.18 -29.58 14.05
CA ALA A 221 -2.33 -30.35 15.29
C ALA A 221 -3.77 -30.82 15.55
N ASP A 222 -4.70 -30.64 14.60
CA ASP A 222 -6.13 -30.96 14.71
C ASP A 222 -6.84 -30.29 15.91
N ARG A 223 -6.27 -29.20 16.46
CA ARG A 223 -6.92 -28.41 17.52
C ARG A 223 -8.04 -27.54 16.96
N VAL A 224 -7.84 -27.03 15.74
CA VAL A 224 -8.88 -26.37 14.97
C VAL A 224 -9.03 -27.09 13.63
N PRO A 225 -10.24 -27.48 13.20
CA PRO A 225 -10.42 -28.39 12.06
C PRO A 225 -9.91 -27.86 10.71
N LEU A 226 -10.06 -26.57 10.45
CA LEU A 226 -9.79 -25.97 9.15
C LEU A 226 -9.36 -24.51 9.25
N SER A 227 -8.83 -23.98 8.15
CA SER A 227 -8.60 -22.55 7.94
C SER A 227 -8.89 -22.18 6.48
N VAL A 228 -9.37 -20.95 6.25
CA VAL A 228 -9.30 -20.31 4.93
C VAL A 228 -8.05 -19.46 4.96
N ASP A 229 -6.94 -19.92 4.36
CA ASP A 229 -5.65 -19.22 4.48
C ASP A 229 -5.06 -18.87 3.11
N ILE A 230 -4.21 -17.85 3.06
CA ILE A 230 -3.53 -17.47 1.83
C ILE A 230 -2.68 -18.65 1.34
N ILE A 231 -2.76 -18.94 0.04
CA ILE A 231 -2.00 -20.04 -0.56
C ILE A 231 -0.49 -19.93 -0.32
N THR A 232 0.08 -18.72 -0.24
CA THR A 232 1.51 -18.48 0.02
C THR A 232 1.99 -19.07 1.35
N SER A 233 1.16 -19.02 2.41
CA SER A 233 1.48 -19.63 3.71
C SER A 233 1.10 -21.10 3.79
N SER A 234 0.02 -21.49 3.12
CA SER A 234 -0.49 -22.87 3.16
C SER A 234 0.23 -23.83 2.22
N LEU A 235 0.69 -23.38 1.05
CA LEU A 235 1.22 -24.24 0.00
C LEU A 235 2.40 -25.12 0.46
N PRO A 236 3.43 -24.60 1.18
CA PRO A 236 4.51 -25.46 1.66
C PRO A 236 4.02 -26.57 2.60
N LEU A 237 3.02 -26.28 3.43
CA LEU A 237 2.45 -27.23 4.38
C LEU A 237 1.62 -28.30 3.66
N VAL A 238 0.85 -27.89 2.65
CA VAL A 238 0.10 -28.81 1.78
C VAL A 238 1.05 -29.71 0.99
N THR A 239 2.09 -29.15 0.35
CA THR A 239 3.10 -29.93 -0.39
C THR A 239 3.85 -30.92 0.51
N SER A 240 4.09 -30.56 1.77
CA SER A 240 4.72 -31.47 2.75
C SER A 240 3.76 -32.50 3.37
N GLY A 241 2.47 -32.46 3.01
CA GLY A 241 1.45 -33.38 3.54
C GLY A 241 1.02 -33.11 4.98
N LYS A 242 1.39 -31.95 5.56
CA LYS A 242 1.00 -31.56 6.92
C LYS A 242 -0.41 -30.98 7.01
N LEU A 243 -0.91 -30.46 5.89
CA LEU A 243 -2.27 -29.97 5.72
C LEU A 243 -2.85 -30.59 4.44
N SER A 244 -4.17 -30.75 4.39
CA SER A 244 -4.89 -31.11 3.17
C SER A 244 -5.58 -29.89 2.57
N ALA A 245 -5.42 -29.67 1.26
CA ALA A 245 -6.12 -28.61 0.55
C ALA A 245 -7.48 -29.11 0.02
N VAL A 246 -8.54 -28.40 0.35
CA VAL A 246 -9.93 -28.78 0.04
C VAL A 246 -10.46 -28.04 -1.19
N ALA A 247 -10.29 -26.72 -1.22
CA ALA A 247 -10.71 -25.89 -2.35
C ALA A 247 -9.91 -24.58 -2.39
N VAL A 248 -9.69 -24.03 -3.58
CA VAL A 248 -9.09 -22.69 -3.76
C VAL A 248 -10.18 -21.63 -3.96
N THR A 249 -9.98 -20.42 -3.44
CA THR A 249 -11.03 -19.39 -3.40
C THR A 249 -11.09 -18.50 -4.65
N GLY A 250 -10.07 -18.55 -5.50
CA GLY A 250 -10.02 -17.77 -6.74
C GLY A 250 -10.92 -18.33 -7.83
N ALA A 251 -11.12 -17.55 -8.90
CA ALA A 251 -11.95 -17.93 -10.06
C ALA A 251 -11.43 -19.17 -10.81
N LYS A 252 -10.13 -19.46 -10.69
CA LYS A 252 -9.44 -20.57 -11.35
C LYS A 252 -8.64 -21.38 -10.34
N ARG A 253 -8.40 -22.65 -10.65
CA ARG A 253 -7.50 -23.50 -9.88
C ARG A 253 -6.10 -22.91 -9.84
N ALA A 254 -5.41 -23.08 -8.71
CA ALA A 254 -4.02 -22.63 -8.59
C ALA A 254 -3.08 -23.58 -9.36
N PRO A 255 -2.11 -23.08 -10.15
CA PRO A 255 -1.22 -23.93 -10.94
C PRO A 255 -0.42 -24.95 -10.11
N LYS A 256 -0.08 -24.63 -8.85
CA LYS A 256 0.61 -25.55 -7.93
C LYS A 256 -0.32 -26.52 -7.20
N LEU A 257 -1.63 -26.35 -7.34
CA LEU A 257 -2.66 -27.23 -6.77
C LEU A 257 -3.70 -27.61 -7.86
N PRO A 258 -3.28 -28.17 -9.02
CA PRO A 258 -4.16 -28.37 -10.18
C PRO A 258 -5.32 -29.35 -9.90
N ASN A 259 -5.14 -30.25 -8.93
CA ASN A 259 -6.13 -31.23 -8.53
C ASN A 259 -7.12 -30.71 -7.48
N VAL A 260 -6.86 -29.54 -6.89
CA VAL A 260 -7.74 -28.91 -5.90
C VAL A 260 -8.76 -28.05 -6.65
N PRO A 261 -10.07 -28.30 -6.51
CA PRO A 261 -11.10 -27.53 -7.20
C PRO A 261 -11.19 -26.10 -6.68
N THR A 262 -11.83 -25.21 -7.43
CA THR A 262 -12.25 -23.93 -6.86
C THR A 262 -13.45 -24.13 -5.92
N VAL A 263 -13.71 -23.16 -5.04
CA VAL A 263 -14.91 -23.17 -4.19
C VAL A 263 -16.19 -23.15 -5.03
N ALA A 264 -16.17 -22.44 -6.18
CA ALA A 264 -17.28 -22.44 -7.13
C ALA A 264 -17.52 -23.82 -7.75
N GLU A 265 -16.46 -24.51 -8.19
CA GLU A 265 -16.53 -25.89 -8.68
C GLU A 265 -16.96 -26.89 -7.59
N ALA A 266 -16.60 -26.62 -6.33
CA ALA A 266 -16.83 -27.49 -5.19
C ALA A 266 -18.21 -27.30 -4.52
N GLY A 267 -19.13 -26.56 -5.15
CA GLY A 267 -20.54 -26.52 -4.75
C GLY A 267 -21.05 -25.17 -4.25
N ILE A 268 -20.31 -24.07 -4.45
CA ILE A 268 -20.79 -22.71 -4.15
C ILE A 268 -20.69 -21.82 -5.41
N PRO A 269 -21.56 -21.99 -6.42
CA PRO A 269 -21.48 -21.24 -7.68
C PRO A 269 -21.44 -19.72 -7.46
N GLY A 270 -20.58 -19.04 -8.22
CA GLY A 270 -20.39 -17.59 -8.10
C GLY A 270 -19.52 -17.15 -6.92
N TYR A 271 -19.03 -18.08 -6.08
CA TYR A 271 -18.04 -17.75 -5.07
C TYR A 271 -16.71 -17.40 -5.74
N GLU A 272 -16.23 -16.19 -5.47
CA GLU A 272 -14.89 -15.75 -5.84
C GLU A 272 -14.36 -14.81 -4.76
N PHE A 273 -13.20 -15.17 -4.23
CA PHE A 273 -12.52 -14.41 -3.21
C PHE A 273 -11.01 -14.50 -3.39
N VAL A 274 -10.38 -13.35 -3.57
CA VAL A 274 -8.94 -13.19 -3.58
C VAL A 274 -8.59 -12.12 -2.56
N SER A 275 -7.45 -12.30 -1.90
CA SER A 275 -6.85 -11.21 -1.13
C SER A 275 -6.05 -10.34 -2.06
N TRP A 276 -6.18 -9.04 -1.91
CA TRP A 276 -5.28 -8.09 -2.56
C TRP A 276 -4.26 -7.54 -1.57
N TYR A 277 -3.15 -7.06 -2.12
CA TYR A 277 -2.08 -6.39 -1.41
C TYR A 277 -1.87 -5.03 -2.04
N MET A 278 -1.89 -3.98 -1.21
CA MET A 278 -1.83 -2.61 -1.68
C MET A 278 -0.82 -1.82 -0.86
N LEU A 279 -0.03 -1.00 -1.54
CA LEU A 279 0.84 -0.02 -0.89
C LEU A 279 0.05 1.26 -0.66
N LEU A 280 -0.01 1.71 0.59
CA LEU A 280 -0.60 2.98 1.01
C LEU A 280 0.49 3.93 1.52
N ALA A 281 0.26 5.22 1.37
CA ALA A 281 1.04 6.27 2.00
C ALA A 281 0.16 7.09 2.96
N PRO A 282 0.72 7.77 3.97
CA PRO A 282 -0.03 8.73 4.77
C PRO A 282 -0.70 9.81 3.91
N ALA A 283 -1.91 10.23 4.27
CA ALA A 283 -2.79 11.10 3.46
C ALA A 283 -2.13 12.37 2.90
N LYS A 284 -1.20 12.96 3.67
CA LYS A 284 -0.57 14.24 3.34
C LYS A 284 0.69 14.10 2.46
N THR A 285 0.98 12.90 1.96
CA THR A 285 2.17 12.65 1.15
C THR A 285 2.09 13.46 -0.15
N PRO A 286 3.12 14.26 -0.51
CA PRO A 286 3.07 15.10 -1.70
C PRO A 286 2.78 14.29 -2.96
N ARG A 287 1.85 14.79 -3.79
CA ARG A 287 1.45 14.15 -5.04
C ARG A 287 2.63 13.79 -5.97
N PRO A 288 3.66 14.65 -6.16
CA PRO A 288 4.81 14.27 -6.98
C PRO A 288 5.55 13.02 -6.46
N VAL A 289 5.63 12.84 -5.13
CA VAL A 289 6.24 11.65 -4.53
C VAL A 289 5.37 10.41 -4.81
N LEU A 290 4.05 10.52 -4.63
CA LEU A 290 3.12 9.44 -4.93
C LEU A 290 3.21 9.00 -6.40
N GLU A 291 3.31 9.96 -7.32
CA GLU A 291 3.43 9.71 -8.76
C GLU A 291 4.74 8.99 -9.10
N GLN A 292 5.87 9.41 -8.50
CA GLN A 292 7.15 8.72 -8.65
C GLN A 292 7.10 7.29 -8.09
N VAL A 293 6.62 7.09 -6.86
CA VAL A 293 6.54 5.75 -6.25
C VAL A 293 5.61 4.83 -7.03
N ASN A 294 4.47 5.34 -7.50
CA ASN A 294 3.58 4.58 -8.39
C ASN A 294 4.30 4.21 -9.70
N ALA A 295 5.03 5.14 -10.32
CA ALA A 295 5.79 4.84 -11.53
C ALA A 295 6.82 3.72 -11.31
N GLU A 296 7.55 3.74 -10.20
CA GLU A 296 8.49 2.68 -9.85
C GLU A 296 7.78 1.35 -9.55
N LEU A 297 6.65 1.36 -8.82
CA LEU A 297 5.82 0.16 -8.61
C LEU A 297 5.36 -0.47 -9.94
N ARG A 298 4.97 0.36 -10.91
CA ARG A 298 4.57 -0.13 -12.24
C ARG A 298 5.76 -0.73 -13.01
N LYS A 299 6.99 -0.20 -12.85
CA LYS A 299 8.20 -0.84 -13.40
C LYS A 299 8.45 -2.19 -12.74
N VAL A 300 8.36 -2.26 -11.40
CA VAL A 300 8.49 -3.52 -10.64
C VAL A 300 7.51 -4.58 -11.13
N ALA A 301 6.25 -4.21 -11.35
CA ALA A 301 5.23 -5.11 -11.88
C ALA A 301 5.52 -5.60 -13.32
N GLY A 302 6.39 -4.90 -14.06
CA GLY A 302 6.88 -5.31 -15.37
C GLY A 302 8.05 -6.30 -15.33
N LEU A 303 8.67 -6.52 -14.17
CA LEU A 303 9.82 -7.41 -14.04
C LEU A 303 9.38 -8.90 -14.14
N PRO A 304 10.03 -9.72 -14.99
CA PRO A 304 9.65 -11.12 -15.16
C PRO A 304 9.72 -11.93 -13.87
N ASP A 305 10.78 -11.75 -13.08
CA ASP A 305 10.99 -12.50 -11.84
C ASP A 305 10.00 -12.11 -10.73
N PHE A 306 9.58 -10.84 -10.68
CA PHE A 306 8.47 -10.40 -9.83
C PHE A 306 7.18 -11.11 -10.20
N ARG A 307 6.82 -11.14 -11.50
CA ARG A 307 5.62 -11.82 -11.99
C ARG A 307 5.62 -13.30 -11.69
N THR A 308 6.71 -14.00 -12.04
CA THR A 308 6.84 -15.44 -11.78
C THR A 308 6.62 -15.76 -10.31
N ARG A 309 7.17 -14.95 -9.40
CA ARG A 309 7.03 -15.19 -7.95
C ARG A 309 5.58 -15.07 -7.46
N ILE A 310 4.78 -14.18 -8.04
CA ILE A 310 3.36 -14.04 -7.72
C ILE A 310 2.54 -15.17 -8.38
N GLU A 311 2.75 -15.40 -9.67
CA GLU A 311 2.02 -16.39 -10.47
C GLU A 311 2.25 -17.84 -10.01
N ASP A 312 3.44 -18.14 -9.47
CA ASP A 312 3.74 -19.42 -8.84
C ASP A 312 2.81 -19.75 -7.67
N THR A 313 2.15 -18.74 -7.09
CA THR A 313 1.16 -18.92 -6.01
C THR A 313 -0.28 -18.94 -6.53
N GLY A 314 -0.50 -18.92 -7.85
CA GLY A 314 -1.84 -18.73 -8.44
C GLY A 314 -2.38 -17.31 -8.25
N GLY A 315 -1.54 -16.39 -7.79
CA GLY A 315 -1.84 -14.97 -7.74
C GLY A 315 -1.65 -14.28 -9.08
N GLN A 316 -2.13 -13.06 -9.17
CA GLN A 316 -2.01 -12.19 -10.33
C GLN A 316 -1.29 -10.91 -9.91
N VAL A 317 -0.28 -10.51 -10.70
CA VAL A 317 0.29 -9.17 -10.57
C VAL A 317 -0.73 -8.15 -11.03
N ILE A 318 -1.02 -7.18 -10.16
CA ILE A 318 -1.88 -6.06 -10.51
C ILE A 318 -0.99 -4.84 -10.74
N THR A 319 -1.39 -3.99 -11.67
CA THR A 319 -0.68 -2.76 -11.99
C THR A 319 -1.70 -1.67 -12.17
N THR A 320 -1.68 -0.68 -11.29
CA THR A 320 -2.63 0.44 -11.29
C THR A 320 -1.89 1.76 -11.42
N THR A 321 -2.48 2.72 -12.11
CA THR A 321 -2.19 4.15 -11.88
C THR A 321 -2.73 4.58 -10.51
N LEU A 322 -2.35 5.76 -10.02
CA LEU A 322 -2.91 6.30 -8.77
C LEU A 322 -4.46 6.39 -8.78
N PRO A 323 -5.11 6.93 -9.84
CA PRO A 323 -6.58 6.91 -9.92
C PRO A 323 -7.16 5.50 -9.88
N GLN A 324 -6.57 4.54 -10.62
CA GLN A 324 -7.03 3.16 -10.62
C GLN A 324 -6.88 2.49 -9.25
N ALA A 325 -5.82 2.80 -8.49
CA ALA A 325 -5.63 2.29 -7.13
C ALA A 325 -6.72 2.83 -6.18
N ASN A 326 -7.06 4.11 -6.33
CA ASN A 326 -8.15 4.73 -5.58
C ASN A 326 -9.51 4.13 -5.94
N ASP A 327 -9.80 3.97 -7.23
CA ASP A 327 -11.06 3.37 -7.70
C ASP A 327 -11.19 1.92 -7.21
N TYR A 328 -10.10 1.15 -7.27
CA TYR A 328 -10.03 -0.21 -6.73
C TYR A 328 -10.39 -0.24 -5.24
N LEU A 329 -9.74 0.62 -4.42
CA LEU A 329 -10.01 0.64 -2.98
C LEU A 329 -11.46 1.06 -2.66
N ASN A 330 -12.02 2.02 -3.41
CA ASN A 330 -13.40 2.46 -3.25
C ASN A 330 -14.42 1.37 -3.63
N ALA A 331 -14.14 0.61 -4.69
CA ALA A 331 -14.93 -0.55 -5.07
C ALA A 331 -14.93 -1.62 -3.95
N GLU A 332 -13.76 -1.89 -3.37
CA GLU A 332 -13.63 -2.83 -2.25
C GLU A 332 -14.37 -2.34 -1.00
N PHE A 333 -14.27 -1.06 -0.62
CA PHE A 333 -15.08 -0.54 0.47
C PHE A 333 -16.59 -0.72 0.22
N THR A 334 -17.05 -0.47 -1.01
CA THR A 334 -18.47 -0.60 -1.37
C THR A 334 -18.93 -2.05 -1.28
N ARG A 335 -18.11 -2.98 -1.81
CA ARG A 335 -18.35 -4.43 -1.73
C ARG A 335 -18.44 -4.89 -0.28
N TRP A 336 -17.46 -4.54 0.54
CA TRP A 336 -17.37 -5.02 1.92
C TRP A 336 -18.39 -4.37 2.86
N ALA A 337 -18.77 -3.12 2.63
CA ALA A 337 -19.91 -2.50 3.32
C ALA A 337 -21.18 -3.34 3.16
N LYS A 338 -21.45 -3.80 1.93
CA LYS A 338 -22.61 -4.66 1.62
C LYS A 338 -22.50 -6.01 2.32
N VAL A 339 -21.37 -6.71 2.15
CA VAL A 339 -21.18 -8.07 2.72
C VAL A 339 -21.26 -8.05 4.25
N VAL A 340 -20.53 -7.14 4.90
CA VAL A 340 -20.52 -7.04 6.37
C VAL A 340 -21.91 -6.73 6.92
N LYS A 341 -22.63 -5.80 6.28
CA LYS A 341 -24.00 -5.43 6.68
C LYS A 341 -25.00 -6.57 6.50
N GLU A 342 -25.00 -7.23 5.33
CA GLU A 342 -25.95 -8.32 5.03
C GLU A 342 -25.77 -9.52 5.96
N ARG A 343 -24.57 -9.70 6.50
CA ARG A 343 -24.17 -10.92 7.21
C ARG A 343 -23.87 -10.70 8.69
N ASN A 344 -24.06 -9.47 9.16
CA ASN A 344 -23.84 -9.08 10.56
C ASN A 344 -22.46 -9.53 11.07
N ILE A 345 -21.43 -9.42 10.22
CA ILE A 345 -20.06 -9.75 10.58
C ILE A 345 -19.57 -8.66 11.51
N LYS A 346 -19.20 -9.02 12.74
CA LYS A 346 -18.70 -8.07 13.73
C LYS A 346 -17.24 -8.33 14.03
N ALA A 347 -16.53 -7.27 14.41
CA ALA A 347 -15.18 -7.40 14.90
C ALA A 347 -15.09 -8.02 16.29
N ASP A 348 -16.22 -8.07 17.01
CA ASP A 348 -16.66 -8.89 18.15
C ASP A 348 -17.96 -8.25 18.67
#